data_AF-A0A948G9H2-F1
#
_entry.id   AF-A0A948G9H2-F1
#
_cell.length_a   1.000
_cell.length_b   1.000
_cell.length_c   1.000
_cell.angle_alpha   90.00
_cell.angle_beta   90.00
_cell.angle_gamma   90.00
#
_symmetry.space_group_name_H-M   'P 1'
#
loop_
_entity.id
_entity.type
_entity.pdbx_description
1 polymer ?
#
loop_
_entity_poly.entity_id
_entity_poly.type
_entity_poly.pdbx_seq_one_letter_code
_entity_poly.pdbx_strand_id
1 'polypeptide(L)'
;MDNTLNLKLKKFKKARITMKEALDKAENDLIRDSVIKRFEYTFELCWKTIKIFLNDKFGIDVFSPKECFRELRKNELISDEKIELLLEMTDDRNKIIHTYDEYFSDELYKKIKKDYYELFKMVYEILEKNQI
;
A
#
# COMPACT_ATOMS: atom_id res chain seq x y z
N MET A 1 7.04 -23.07 -6.71
CA MET A 1 6.56 -21.68 -6.59
C MET A 1 5.97 -21.53 -5.21
N ASP A 2 6.54 -20.67 -4.37
CA ASP A 2 6.16 -20.56 -2.96
C ASP A 2 4.66 -20.23 -2.80
N ASN A 3 3.92 -21.08 -2.09
CA ASN A 3 2.48 -20.93 -1.88
C ASN A 3 2.17 -19.66 -1.07
N THR A 4 3.14 -19.19 -0.29
CA THR A 4 2.99 -18.04 0.63
C THR A 4 2.87 -16.72 -0.11
N LEU A 5 3.79 -16.41 -1.04
CA LEU A 5 3.77 -15.17 -1.81
C LEU A 5 2.50 -15.04 -2.65
N ASN A 6 2.11 -16.14 -3.32
CA ASN A 6 0.88 -16.19 -4.11
C ASN A 6 -0.37 -15.91 -3.27
N LEU A 7 -0.45 -16.45 -2.06
CA LEU A 7 -1.56 -16.17 -1.14
C LEU A 7 -1.57 -14.70 -0.69
N LYS A 8 -0.41 -14.12 -0.40
CA LYS A 8 -0.29 -12.71 0.00
C LYS A 8 -0.69 -11.76 -1.13
N LEU A 9 -0.23 -12.02 -2.36
CA LEU A 9 -0.63 -11.25 -3.54
C LEU A 9 -2.12 -11.33 -3.81
N LYS A 10 -2.75 -12.51 -3.70
CA LYS A 10 -4.22 -12.63 -3.82
C LYS A 10 -4.96 -11.77 -2.80
N LYS A 11 -4.50 -11.76 -1.54
CA LYS A 11 -5.09 -10.92 -0.48
C LYS A 11 -4.89 -9.43 -0.77
N PHE A 12 -3.69 -9.03 -1.18
CA PHE A 12 -3.37 -7.66 -1.54
C PHE A 12 -4.20 -7.18 -2.75
N LYS A 13 -4.32 -8.00 -3.80
CA LYS A 13 -5.20 -7.74 -4.96
C LYS A 13 -6.63 -7.48 -4.54
N LYS A 14 -7.19 -8.37 -3.71
CA LYS A 14 -8.57 -8.27 -3.22
C LYS A 14 -8.76 -6.97 -2.44
N ALA A 15 -7.86 -6.66 -1.51
CA ALA A 15 -7.90 -5.43 -0.71
C ALA A 15 -7.91 -4.17 -1.60
N ARG A 16 -7.04 -4.12 -2.61
CA ARG A 16 -6.98 -3.01 -3.57
C ARG A 16 -8.27 -2.87 -4.39
N ILE A 17 -8.86 -3.98 -4.86
CA ILE A 17 -10.15 -3.95 -5.58
C ILE A 17 -11.25 -3.40 -4.68
N THR A 18 -11.37 -3.92 -3.46
CA THR A 18 -12.38 -3.45 -2.51
C THR A 18 -12.18 -1.99 -2.12
N MET A 19 -10.93 -1.52 -2.03
CA MET A 19 -10.63 -0.11 -1.79
C MET A 19 -11.06 0.76 -2.97
N LYS A 20 -10.86 0.32 -4.21
CA LYS A 20 -11.33 1.00 -5.41
C LYS A 20 -12.85 1.15 -5.44
N GLU A 21 -13.57 0.06 -5.15
CA GLU A 21 -15.03 0.07 -5.07
C GLU A 21 -15.55 1.08 -4.04
N ALA A 22 -14.86 1.24 -2.91
CA ALA A 22 -15.23 2.22 -1.90
C ALA A 22 -14.92 3.66 -2.36
N LEU A 23 -13.78 3.89 -3.02
CA LEU A 23 -13.42 5.17 -3.60
C LEU A 23 -14.42 5.64 -4.66
N ASP A 24 -14.89 4.72 -5.50
CA ASP A 24 -15.84 5.02 -6.59
C ASP A 24 -17.25 5.33 -6.09
N LYS A 25 -17.57 4.94 -4.83
CA LYS A 25 -18.88 5.17 -4.18
C LYS A 25 -18.83 6.25 -3.10
N ALA A 26 -17.70 6.93 -2.92
CA ALA A 26 -17.49 7.85 -1.81
C ALA A 26 -18.24 9.17 -2.00
N GLU A 27 -19.50 9.18 -1.57
CA GLU A 27 -20.43 10.32 -1.66
C GLU A 27 -20.70 10.99 -0.31
N ASN A 28 -20.37 10.34 0.81
CA ASN A 28 -20.59 10.85 2.17
C ASN A 28 -19.47 10.39 3.13
N ASP A 29 -19.48 10.96 4.34
CA ASP A 29 -18.42 10.77 5.34
C ASP A 29 -18.30 9.32 5.81
N LEU A 30 -19.41 8.59 5.96
CA LEU A 30 -19.38 7.16 6.31
C LEU A 30 -18.62 6.32 5.26
N ILE A 31 -18.75 6.66 3.98
CA ILE A 31 -18.00 5.97 2.93
C ILE A 31 -16.54 6.42 2.91
N ARG A 32 -16.23 7.68 3.27
CA ARG A 32 -14.83 8.13 3.44
C ARG A 32 -14.12 7.38 4.57
N ASP A 33 -14.80 7.17 5.71
CA ASP A 33 -14.27 6.36 6.81
C ASP A 33 -13.98 4.92 6.38
N SER A 34 -14.90 4.34 5.60
CA SER A 34 -14.68 3.04 4.97
C SER A 34 -13.43 3.07 4.10
N VAL A 35 -13.26 4.07 3.23
CA VAL A 35 -12.05 4.23 2.39
C VAL A 35 -10.77 4.31 3.23
N ILE A 36 -10.74 5.10 4.30
CA ILE A 36 -9.58 5.21 5.21
C ILE A 36 -9.28 3.86 5.85
N LYS A 37 -10.30 3.13 6.30
CA LYS A 37 -10.11 1.80 6.86
C LYS A 37 -9.58 0.81 5.81
N ARG A 38 -10.06 0.90 4.57
CA ARG A 38 -9.58 0.09 3.45
C ARG A 38 -8.15 0.41 3.08
N PHE A 39 -7.77 1.68 3.10
CA PHE A 39 -6.39 2.11 2.96
C PHE A 39 -5.50 1.48 4.04
N GLU A 40 -5.88 1.55 5.32
CA GLU A 40 -5.07 1.03 6.42
C GLU A 40 -4.72 -0.46 6.27
N TYR A 41 -5.72 -1.32 6.04
CA TYR A 41 -5.45 -2.75 5.86
C TYR A 41 -4.81 -3.07 4.50
N THR A 42 -5.05 -2.25 3.47
CA THR A 42 -4.40 -2.43 2.16
C THR A 42 -2.92 -2.10 2.25
N PHE A 43 -2.57 -1.04 2.99
CA PHE A 43 -1.19 -0.71 3.34
C PHE A 43 -0.51 -1.87 4.06
N GLU A 44 -1.18 -2.44 5.08
CA GLU A 44 -0.66 -3.56 5.86
C GLU A 44 -0.39 -4.81 5.00
N LEU A 45 -1.29 -5.12 4.08
CA LEU A 45 -1.10 -6.22 3.14
C LEU A 45 0.01 -5.92 2.13
N CYS A 46 0.11 -4.68 1.64
CA CYS A 46 1.13 -4.23 0.69
C CYS A 46 2.54 -4.49 1.24
N TRP A 47 2.91 -3.89 2.37
CA TRP A 47 4.28 -3.99 2.87
C TRP A 47 4.63 -5.41 3.34
N LYS A 48 3.65 -6.18 3.86
CA LYS A 48 3.84 -7.59 4.19
C LYS A 48 4.04 -8.46 2.95
N THR A 49 3.43 -8.10 1.82
CA THR A 49 3.63 -8.83 0.56
C THR A 49 5.01 -8.50 -0.01
N ILE A 50 5.42 -7.22 0.03
CA ILE A 50 6.78 -6.80 -0.35
C ILE A 50 7.82 -7.53 0.49
N LYS A 51 7.63 -7.63 1.82
CA LYS A 51 8.55 -8.34 2.70
C LYS A 51 8.80 -9.78 2.25
N ILE A 52 7.74 -10.53 1.95
CA ILE A 52 7.87 -11.91 1.47
C ILE A 52 8.55 -11.93 0.10
N PHE A 53 8.15 -11.05 -0.82
CA PHE A 53 8.77 -10.95 -2.14
C PHE A 53 10.28 -10.66 -2.08
N LEU A 54 10.71 -9.74 -1.20
CA LEU A 54 12.12 -9.39 -1.04
C LEU A 54 12.94 -10.56 -0.49
N ASN A 55 12.37 -11.30 0.47
CA ASN A 55 13.00 -12.51 1.00
C ASN A 55 13.09 -13.60 -0.08
N ASP A 56 11.97 -13.92 -0.74
CA ASP A 56 11.90 -14.99 -1.75
C ASP A 56 12.80 -14.71 -2.97
N LYS A 57 12.85 -13.46 -3.45
CA LYS A 57 13.55 -13.10 -4.70
C LYS A 57 15.00 -12.68 -4.49
N PHE A 58 15.30 -11.99 -3.39
CA PHE A 58 16.61 -11.38 -3.17
C PHE A 58 17.31 -11.88 -1.90
N GLY A 59 16.66 -12.72 -1.09
CA GLY A 59 17.20 -13.15 0.22
C GLY A 59 17.30 -12.02 1.23
N ILE A 60 16.52 -10.94 1.06
CA ILE A 60 16.59 -9.74 1.89
C ILE A 60 15.48 -9.78 2.95
N ASP A 61 15.88 -9.74 4.22
CA ASP A 61 14.97 -9.57 5.35
C ASP A 61 14.77 -8.10 5.69
N VAL A 62 13.50 -7.70 5.78
CA VAL A 62 13.06 -6.35 6.14
C VAL A 62 12.07 -6.39 7.30
N PHE A 63 12.04 -5.35 8.12
CA PHE A 63 11.30 -5.32 9.38
C PHE A 63 10.35 -4.13 9.52
N SER A 64 10.35 -3.19 8.57
CA SER A 64 9.41 -2.07 8.54
C SER A 64 8.90 -1.76 7.13
N PRO A 65 7.76 -1.05 6.99
CA PRO A 65 7.27 -0.62 5.68
C PRO A 65 8.25 0.29 4.95
N LYS A 66 8.92 1.21 5.67
CA LYS A 66 9.93 2.10 5.06
C LYS A 66 11.12 1.32 4.51
N GLU A 67 11.59 0.29 5.22
CA GLU A 67 12.63 -0.62 4.72
C GLU A 67 12.16 -1.36 3.47
N CYS A 68 10.95 -1.95 3.48
CA CYS A 68 10.38 -2.60 2.30
C CYS A 68 10.46 -1.71 1.06
N PHE A 69 9.98 -0.46 1.17
CA PHE A 69 9.97 0.46 0.02
C PHE A 69 11.39 0.87 -0.41
N ARG A 70 12.29 1.12 0.54
CA ARG A 70 13.69 1.44 0.22
C ARG A 70 14.40 0.30 -0.50
N GLU A 71 14.15 -0.94 -0.10
CA GLU A 71 14.72 -2.11 -0.78
C GLU A 71 14.16 -2.29 -2.19
N LEU A 72 12.88 -2.01 -2.43
CA LEU A 72 12.35 -1.96 -3.80
C LEU A 72 13.09 -0.93 -4.65
N ARG A 73 13.41 0.25 -4.09
CA ARG A 73 14.17 1.28 -4.81
C ARG A 73 15.62 0.87 -5.07
N LYS A 74 16.30 0.27 -4.09
CA LYS A 74 17.69 -0.20 -4.22
C LYS A 74 17.83 -1.29 -5.28
N ASN A 75 16.82 -2.13 -5.43
CA ASN A 75 16.75 -3.15 -6.49
C ASN A 75 16.16 -2.60 -7.81
N GLU A 76 16.11 -1.27 -7.98
CA GLU A 76 15.68 -0.57 -9.20
C GLU A 76 14.25 -0.90 -9.67
N LEU A 77 13.40 -1.40 -8.76
CA LEU A 77 12.02 -1.77 -9.08
C LEU A 77 11.08 -0.55 -9.10
N ILE A 78 11.43 0.53 -8.40
CA ILE A 78 10.69 1.80 -8.35
C ILE A 78 11.63 2.99 -8.56
N SER A 79 11.12 4.14 -9.00
CA SER A 79 11.90 5.36 -9.20
C SER A 79 12.06 6.18 -7.90
N ASP A 80 12.97 7.17 -7.93
CA ASP A 80 13.18 8.12 -6.82
C ASP A 80 11.92 8.92 -6.47
N GLU A 81 11.14 9.35 -7.46
CA GLU A 81 9.88 10.04 -7.23
C GLU A 81 8.86 9.14 -6.49
N LYS A 82 8.82 7.84 -6.83
CA LYS A 82 7.85 6.92 -6.23
C LYS A 82 8.23 6.50 -4.82
N ILE A 83 9.52 6.39 -4.49
CA ILE A 83 9.93 6.08 -3.12
C ILE A 83 9.54 7.21 -2.16
N GLU A 84 9.71 8.48 -2.53
CA GLU A 84 9.33 9.60 -1.66
C GLU A 84 7.83 9.56 -1.33
N LEU A 85 6.97 9.34 -2.34
CA LEU A 85 5.52 9.22 -2.12
C LEU A 85 5.14 8.00 -1.26
N LEU A 86 5.87 6.88 -1.37
CA LEU A 86 5.64 5.70 -0.52
C LEU A 86 6.08 5.92 0.93
N LEU A 87 7.15 6.69 1.14
CA LEU A 87 7.60 7.09 2.48
C LEU A 87 6.61 8.07 3.12
N GLU A 88 6.10 9.04 2.37
CA GLU A 88 5.03 9.94 2.80
C GLU A 88 3.76 9.16 3.18
N MET A 89 3.31 8.23 2.31
CA MET A 89 2.17 7.36 2.59
C MET A 89 2.35 6.56 3.89
N THR A 90 3.58 6.15 4.20
CA THR A 90 3.88 5.45 5.47
C THR A 90 3.69 6.38 6.68
N ASP A 91 4.13 7.62 6.58
CA ASP A 91 3.99 8.60 7.65
C ASP A 91 2.52 8.99 7.86
N ASP A 92 1.76 9.16 6.78
CA ASP A 92 0.32 9.40 6.86
C ASP A 92 -0.42 8.21 7.45
N ARG A 93 -0.06 6.97 7.08
CA ARG A 93 -0.61 5.77 7.71
C ARG A 93 -0.35 5.75 9.21
N ASN A 94 0.84 6.12 9.67
CA ASN A 94 1.17 6.13 11.09
C ASN A 94 0.33 7.16 11.87
N LYS A 95 -0.08 8.24 11.19
CA LYS A 95 -0.94 9.28 11.76
C LYS A 95 -2.43 8.93 11.75
N ILE A 96 -2.84 7.80 11.17
CA ILE A 96 -4.25 7.34 11.19
C ILE A 96 -4.81 7.22 12.60
N ILE A 97 -3.97 6.97 13.62
CA ILE A 97 -4.43 6.96 15.02
C ILE A 97 -5.05 8.30 15.46
N HIS A 98 -4.81 9.37 14.71
CA HIS A 98 -5.36 10.70 14.91
C HIS A 98 -6.59 10.98 14.04
N THR A 99 -7.24 9.98 13.42
CA THR A 99 -8.44 10.15 12.56
C THR A 99 -9.66 10.75 13.25
N TYR A 100 -9.63 10.97 14.57
CA TYR A 100 -10.61 11.79 15.28
C TYR A 100 -10.54 13.28 14.90
N ASP A 101 -9.46 13.71 14.25
CA ASP A 101 -9.34 15.02 13.61
C ASP A 101 -9.94 14.96 12.19
N GLU A 102 -11.12 15.55 12.03
CA GLU A 102 -11.84 15.61 10.74
C GLU A 102 -10.99 16.23 9.62
N TYR A 103 -10.16 17.23 9.94
CA TYR A 103 -9.28 17.87 8.97
C TYR A 103 -8.23 16.90 8.42
N PHE A 104 -7.63 16.09 9.31
CA PHE A 104 -6.68 15.06 8.91
C PHE A 104 -7.35 13.97 8.06
N SER A 105 -8.56 13.53 8.44
CA SER A 105 -9.30 12.50 7.70
C SER A 105 -9.64 12.95 6.27
N ASP A 106 -10.05 14.20 6.08
CA ASP A 106 -10.34 14.77 4.77
C ASP A 106 -9.09 14.90 3.89
N GLU A 107 -7.97 15.39 4.44
CA GLU A 107 -6.71 15.48 3.71
C GLU A 107 -6.16 14.10 3.34
N LEU A 108 -6.23 13.13 4.26
CA LEU A 108 -5.84 11.75 4.00
C LEU A 108 -6.70 11.13 2.90
N TYR A 109 -8.02 11.32 2.94
CA TYR A 109 -8.92 10.83 1.89
C TYR A 109 -8.55 11.40 0.51
N LYS A 110 -8.24 12.70 0.41
CA LYS A 110 -7.80 13.32 -0.85
C LYS A 110 -6.52 12.68 -1.37
N LYS A 111 -5.50 12.48 -0.52
CA LYS A 111 -4.25 11.80 -0.90
C LYS A 111 -4.48 10.35 -1.31
N ILE A 112 -5.36 9.64 -0.61
CA ILE A 112 -5.74 8.27 -0.95
C ILE A 112 -6.30 8.21 -2.37
N LYS A 113 -7.26 9.09 -2.68
CA LYS A 113 -7.95 9.14 -3.96
C LYS A 113 -7.02 9.56 -5.10
N LYS A 114 -6.13 10.52 -4.84
CA LYS A 114 -5.26 11.12 -5.86
C LYS A 114 -4.02 10.26 -6.14
N ASP A 115 -3.34 9.80 -5.09
CA ASP A 115 -1.98 9.27 -5.20
C ASP A 115 -1.86 7.83 -4.67
N TYR A 116 -2.32 7.55 -3.44
CA TYR A 116 -1.97 6.29 -2.76
C TYR A 116 -2.61 5.04 -3.38
N TYR A 117 -3.82 5.17 -3.93
CA TYR A 117 -4.41 4.05 -4.66
C TYR A 117 -3.56 3.61 -5.86
N GLU A 118 -3.04 4.57 -6.63
CA GLU A 118 -2.18 4.28 -7.79
C GLU A 118 -0.82 3.73 -7.35
N LEU A 119 -0.28 4.17 -6.21
CA LEU A 119 0.92 3.55 -5.63
C LEU A 119 0.70 2.07 -5.31
N PHE A 120 -0.43 1.69 -4.70
CA PHE A 120 -0.72 0.28 -4.43
C PHE A 120 -0.87 -0.53 -5.72
N LYS A 121 -1.47 0.05 -6.76
CA LYS A 121 -1.59 -0.59 -8.06
C LYS A 121 -0.22 -0.84 -8.69
N MET A 122 0.62 0.19 -8.72
CA MET A 122 1.99 0.11 -9.24
C MET A 122 2.82 -0.94 -8.49
N VAL A 123 2.79 -0.93 -7.16
CA VAL A 123 3.49 -1.95 -6.35
C VAL A 123 2.98 -3.34 -6.67
N TYR A 124 1.65 -3.54 -6.73
CA TYR A 124 1.08 -4.84 -7.07
C TYR A 124 1.57 -5.35 -8.43
N GLU A 125 1.57 -4.50 -9.46
CA GLU A 125 2.01 -4.85 -10.81
C GLU A 125 3.50 -5.21 -10.86
N ILE A 126 4.34 -4.48 -10.12
CA ILE A 126 5.77 -4.81 -9.98
C ILE A 126 5.94 -6.20 -9.37
N LEU A 127 5.27 -6.47 -8.25
CA LEU A 127 5.41 -7.74 -7.54
C LEU A 127 4.90 -8.90 -8.39
N GLU A 128 3.75 -8.74 -9.06
CA GLU A 128 3.15 -9.75 -9.95
C GLU A 128 4.04 -10.05 -11.16
N LYS A 129 4.56 -9.01 -11.83
CA LYS A 129 5.45 -9.16 -13.00
C LYS A 129 6.77 -9.84 -12.64
N ASN A 130 7.26 -9.64 -11.42
CA ASN A 130 8.56 -10.12 -10.97
C ASN A 130 8.49 -11.44 -10.19
N GLN A 131 7.38 -12.18 -10.20
CA GLN A 131 7.28 -13.49 -9.52
C GLN A 131 8.06 -14.62 -10.21
N ILE A 132 8.58 -14.40 -11.42
CA ILE A 132 9.31 -15.38 -12.22
C ILE A 132 10.80 -15.33 -11.89
#